data_AF-A0A832Q9H7-F1
#
_entry.id   AF-A0A832Q9H7-F1
#
_cell.length_a   1.000
_cell.length_b   1.000
_cell.length_c   1.000
_cell.angle_alpha   90.00
_cell.angle_beta   90.00
_cell.angle_gamma   90.00
#
_symmetry.space_group_name_H-M   'P 1'
#
loop_
_entity.id
_entity.type
_entity.pdbx_description
1 polymer ?
#
loop_
_entity_poly.entity_id
_entity_poly.type
_entity_poly.pdbx_seq_one_letter_code
_entity_poly.pdbx_strand_id
1 'polypeptide(L)'
;MSTPLLQPHVPRLRAWLFCLGCLLAVFGYQPVLYGQGNESLNAAQANTAASLPGPLLRVIRGHGLPEHSYSMLVQEVGSDTPLLAVNPALALNPASTIKLLTTFVALETLGPAYTWKTELYALGPVVDGVLEGDLLLKGGGDPFLVEEQLRSMLKTLRRSGIEHIRGNLILDGSYFDASVGAAERIDNEVGRAYNTRPHATIANFQAVTFYFYPHPNGREVIIRSDPVLPNLSIDNRLRQRDGACSGYQRGISFSLSNTNSAEVIFSGS
;
A
#
# COMPACT_ATOMS: atom_id res chain seq x y z
N MET A 1 -49.38 -19.06 -43.46
CA MET A 1 -48.14 -19.17 -44.26
C MET A 1 -47.00 -18.87 -43.31
N SER A 2 -46.17 -19.88 -43.07
CA SER A 2 -45.32 -20.06 -41.90
C SER A 2 -43.84 -20.00 -42.31
N THR A 3 -43.02 -19.26 -41.55
CA THR A 3 -41.56 -19.40 -41.23
C THR A 3 -40.54 -19.78 -42.34
N PRO A 4 -39.19 -19.76 -42.14
CA PRO A 4 -38.34 -19.38 -40.98
C PRO A 4 -37.20 -18.37 -41.33
N LEU A 5 -36.66 -17.58 -40.39
CA LEU A 5 -35.55 -17.85 -39.43
C LEU A 5 -34.26 -18.46 -40.02
N LEU A 6 -33.18 -17.66 -40.04
CA LEU A 6 -31.80 -18.10 -40.31
C LEU A 6 -30.86 -17.67 -39.16
N GLN A 7 -30.40 -18.66 -38.40
CA GLN A 7 -29.06 -18.85 -37.83
C GLN A 7 -28.62 -20.28 -38.26
N PRO A 8 -27.36 -20.78 -38.09
CA PRO A 8 -26.22 -20.32 -37.28
C PRO A 8 -24.84 -20.47 -38.01
N HIS A 9 -23.71 -20.21 -37.34
CA HIS A 9 -22.57 -21.16 -37.27
C HIS A 9 -21.43 -20.67 -36.35
N VAL A 10 -21.18 -21.45 -35.29
CA VAL A 10 -20.00 -21.40 -34.42
C VAL A 10 -19.05 -22.53 -34.87
N PRO A 11 -17.75 -22.29 -35.09
CA PRO A 11 -16.80 -23.37 -35.26
C PRO A 11 -16.29 -23.89 -33.91
N ARG A 12 -16.62 -25.15 -33.63
CA ARG A 12 -15.98 -25.99 -32.62
C ARG A 12 -14.61 -26.44 -33.14
N LEU A 13 -13.53 -26.18 -32.40
CA LEU A 13 -12.23 -26.83 -32.63
C LEU A 13 -12.12 -28.07 -31.74
N ARG A 14 -11.83 -29.19 -32.40
CA ARG A 14 -11.78 -30.55 -31.87
C ARG A 14 -10.49 -30.80 -31.10
N ALA A 15 -10.66 -31.46 -29.97
CA ALA A 15 -9.64 -32.19 -29.24
C ALA A 15 -8.97 -33.24 -30.14
N TRP A 16 -7.65 -33.38 -29.99
CA TRP A 16 -6.92 -34.60 -30.35
C TRP A 16 -6.58 -35.34 -29.06
N LEU A 17 -7.18 -36.52 -28.90
CA LEU A 17 -6.66 -37.58 -28.04
C LEU A 17 -5.35 -38.09 -28.66
N PHE A 18 -4.30 -38.22 -27.85
CA PHE A 18 -3.40 -39.36 -27.94
C PHE A 18 -3.22 -40.00 -26.57
N CYS A 19 -3.13 -41.32 -26.64
CA CYS A 19 -3.37 -42.28 -25.59
C CYS A 19 -2.16 -42.52 -24.69
N LEU A 20 -2.48 -42.89 -23.45
CA LEU A 20 -1.84 -43.89 -22.57
C LEU A 20 -0.34 -43.80 -22.27
N GLY A 21 -0.07 -43.63 -20.97
CA GLY A 21 1.22 -43.94 -20.34
C GLY A 21 1.11 -43.85 -18.83
N CYS A 22 0.38 -44.79 -18.21
CA CYS A 22 0.31 -44.95 -16.76
C CYS A 22 1.63 -45.59 -16.28
N LEU A 23 2.39 -44.88 -15.44
CA LEU A 23 3.38 -45.51 -14.57
C LEU A 23 3.34 -44.82 -13.20
N LEU A 24 2.77 -45.53 -12.23
CA LEU A 24 2.93 -45.27 -10.81
C LEU A 24 4.40 -45.47 -10.44
N ALA A 25 5.06 -44.40 -10.00
CA ALA A 25 6.27 -44.49 -9.21
C ALA A 25 6.09 -43.59 -7.98
N VAL A 26 5.85 -44.23 -6.84
CA VAL A 26 6.03 -43.64 -5.52
C VAL A 26 7.52 -43.33 -5.39
N PHE A 27 7.89 -42.06 -5.37
CA PHE A 27 9.23 -41.62 -4.95
C PHE A 27 9.07 -40.61 -3.82
N GLY A 28 9.76 -40.92 -2.72
CA GLY A 28 9.65 -40.24 -1.44
C GLY A 28 10.11 -38.79 -1.47
N TYR A 29 9.62 -38.07 -0.46
CA TYR A 29 10.20 -36.85 0.05
C TYR A 29 11.71 -37.02 0.23
N GLN A 30 12.51 -36.33 -0.59
CA GLN A 30 13.84 -35.90 -0.22
C GLN A 30 13.85 -34.37 -0.18
N PRO A 31 14.33 -33.75 0.91
CA PRO A 31 14.58 -32.33 0.91
C PRO A 31 15.65 -32.01 -0.12
N VAL A 32 15.39 -31.05 -1.01
CA VAL A 32 16.42 -30.45 -1.84
C VAL A 32 17.36 -29.71 -0.90
N LEU A 33 18.46 -30.38 -0.55
CA LEU A 33 19.65 -29.73 -0.02
C LEU A 33 20.15 -28.79 -1.12
N TYR A 34 20.10 -27.49 -0.85
CA TYR A 34 20.85 -26.50 -1.62
C TYR A 34 22.31 -26.93 -1.61
N GLY A 35 22.77 -27.47 -2.74
CA GLY A 35 24.17 -27.75 -2.96
C GLY A 35 24.95 -26.45 -2.82
N GLN A 36 26.06 -26.51 -2.08
CA GLN A 36 27.17 -25.60 -2.23
C GLN A 36 27.72 -25.79 -3.65
N GLY A 37 27.02 -25.18 -4.61
CA GLY A 37 27.49 -24.99 -5.97
C GLY A 37 28.47 -23.85 -5.90
N ASN A 38 29.76 -24.20 -5.88
CA ASN A 38 30.87 -23.29 -6.06
C ASN A 38 30.89 -22.83 -7.52
N GLU A 39 29.81 -22.22 -7.99
CA GLU A 39 29.90 -21.28 -9.10
C GLU A 39 30.41 -20.00 -8.45
N SER A 40 31.74 -19.89 -8.43
CA SER A 40 32.38 -18.60 -8.53
C SER A 40 31.68 -17.87 -9.68
N LEU A 41 30.70 -17.03 -9.35
CA LEU A 41 30.39 -15.86 -10.13
C LEU A 41 31.75 -15.18 -10.25
N ASN A 42 32.42 -15.43 -11.37
CA ASN A 42 33.51 -14.62 -11.82
C ASN A 42 32.91 -13.23 -11.80
N ALA A 43 33.22 -12.47 -10.75
CA ALA A 43 33.15 -11.04 -10.75
C ALA A 43 34.01 -10.66 -11.95
N ALA A 44 33.38 -10.56 -13.11
CA ALA A 44 33.96 -9.92 -14.26
C ALA A 44 34.41 -8.58 -13.68
N GLN A 45 35.72 -8.46 -13.54
CA GLN A 45 36.37 -7.24 -13.11
C GLN A 45 35.95 -6.21 -14.15
N ALA A 46 34.88 -5.48 -13.86
CA ALA A 46 34.56 -4.24 -14.53
C ALA A 46 35.62 -3.26 -14.08
N ASN A 47 36.82 -3.41 -14.67
CA ASN A 47 37.85 -2.41 -14.69
C ASN A 47 37.36 -1.29 -15.61
N THR A 48 36.40 -0.51 -15.12
CA THR A 48 36.12 0.83 -15.60
C THR A 48 36.27 1.76 -14.40
N ALA A 49 37.53 1.96 -14.01
CA ALA A 49 37.95 3.12 -13.23
C ALA A 49 37.75 4.39 -14.07
N ALA A 50 36.51 4.68 -14.46
CA ALA A 50 36.11 6.02 -14.83
C ALA A 50 36.23 6.83 -13.54
N SER A 51 37.33 7.56 -13.40
CA SER A 51 37.51 8.51 -12.31
C SER A 51 36.26 9.38 -12.22
N LEU A 52 35.72 9.53 -11.01
CA LEU A 52 34.55 10.36 -10.76
C LEU A 52 34.73 11.72 -11.47
N PRO A 53 33.75 12.17 -12.27
CA PRO A 53 33.80 13.47 -12.92
C PRO A 53 34.16 14.58 -11.92
N GLY A 54 35.02 15.51 -12.34
CA GLY A 54 35.52 16.60 -11.49
C GLY A 54 34.45 17.35 -10.68
N PRO A 55 33.26 17.66 -11.24
CA PRO A 55 32.16 18.23 -10.47
C PRO A 55 31.68 17.35 -9.30
N LEU A 56 31.54 16.03 -9.49
CA LEU A 56 31.14 15.11 -8.43
C LEU A 56 32.20 15.00 -7.34
N LEU A 57 33.49 14.94 -7.72
CA LEU A 57 34.58 14.95 -6.76
C LEU A 57 34.58 16.19 -5.88
N ARG A 58 34.25 17.37 -6.43
CA ARG A 58 34.14 18.60 -5.64
C ARG A 58 33.01 18.53 -4.62
N VAL A 59 31.85 17.98 -4.98
CA VAL A 59 30.72 17.80 -4.07
C VAL A 59 31.06 16.79 -2.97
N ILE A 60 31.58 15.62 -3.35
CA ILE A 60 31.95 14.55 -2.42
C ILE A 60 32.99 15.05 -1.40
N ARG A 61 34.05 15.71 -1.86
CA ARG A 61 35.08 16.29 -0.97
C ARG A 61 34.54 17.47 -0.17
N GLY A 62 33.73 18.34 -0.77
CA GLY A 62 33.14 19.50 -0.11
C GLY A 62 32.23 19.13 1.06
N HIS A 63 31.53 18.00 0.97
CA HIS A 63 30.70 17.45 2.05
C HIS A 63 31.42 16.41 2.92
N GLY A 64 32.69 16.09 2.64
CA GLY A 64 33.46 15.11 3.41
C GLY A 64 32.85 13.70 3.41
N LEU A 65 32.21 13.28 2.31
CA LEU A 65 31.55 11.98 2.25
C LEU A 65 32.59 10.84 2.21
N PRO A 66 32.57 9.89 3.16
CA PRO A 66 33.47 8.73 3.14
C PRO A 66 33.26 7.88 1.90
N GLU A 67 34.32 7.29 1.34
CA GLU A 67 34.25 6.50 0.10
C GLU A 67 33.28 5.31 0.19
N HIS A 68 33.04 4.78 1.38
CA HIS A 68 32.13 3.65 1.64
C HIS A 68 30.70 4.07 2.05
N SER A 69 30.34 5.35 1.85
CA SER A 69 29.02 5.88 2.21
C SER A 69 28.09 6.08 1.01
N TYR A 70 28.58 5.83 -0.21
CA TYR A 70 27.83 6.05 -1.44
C TYR A 70 28.11 4.99 -2.50
N SER A 71 27.12 4.78 -3.35
CA SER A 71 27.17 3.94 -4.54
C SER A 71 26.55 4.71 -5.71
N MET A 72 27.13 4.58 -6.90
CA MET A 72 26.64 5.21 -8.13
C MET A 72 26.80 4.25 -9.30
N LEU A 73 25.72 4.05 -10.04
CA LEU A 73 25.72 3.32 -11.30
C LEU A 73 25.00 4.17 -12.35
N VAL A 74 25.69 4.48 -13.44
CA VAL A 74 25.10 5.17 -14.59
C VAL A 74 25.35 4.30 -15.80
N GLN A 75 24.27 3.86 -16.44
CA GLN A 75 24.32 2.92 -17.54
C GLN A 75 23.25 3.29 -18.57
N GLU A 76 23.62 3.22 -19.84
CA GLU A 76 22.66 3.35 -20.92
C GLU A 76 21.72 2.13 -20.94
N VAL A 77 20.43 2.37 -21.18
CA VAL A 77 19.42 1.30 -21.20
C VAL A 77 19.74 0.31 -22.33
N GLY A 78 19.89 -0.97 -21.99
CA GLY A 78 20.23 -2.04 -22.95
C GLY A 78 21.73 -2.21 -23.21
N SER A 79 22.60 -1.37 -22.66
CA SER A 79 24.05 -1.59 -22.67
C SER A 79 24.45 -2.51 -21.52
N ASP A 80 25.38 -3.43 -21.74
CA ASP A 80 26.01 -4.25 -20.68
C ASP A 80 27.17 -3.53 -19.99
N THR A 81 27.59 -2.36 -20.51
CA THR A 81 28.73 -1.60 -19.99
C THR A 81 28.26 -0.29 -19.36
N PRO A 82 28.51 -0.06 -18.06
CA PRO A 82 28.16 1.20 -17.40
C PRO A 82 29.11 2.33 -17.82
N LEU A 83 28.56 3.54 -17.93
CA LEU A 83 29.31 4.80 -18.12
C LEU A 83 30.05 5.22 -16.84
N LEU A 84 29.48 4.87 -15.68
CA LEU A 84 30.06 5.11 -14.36
C LEU A 84 29.63 3.98 -13.42
N ALA A 85 30.58 3.41 -12.70
CA ALA A 85 30.32 2.46 -11.62
C ALA A 85 31.23 2.78 -10.44
N VAL A 86 30.64 3.14 -9.30
CA VAL A 86 31.35 3.42 -8.05
C VAL A 86 30.67 2.65 -6.94
N ASN A 87 31.41 1.75 -6.30
CA ASN A 87 30.92 0.82 -5.28
C ASN A 87 29.59 0.14 -5.67
N PRO A 88 29.44 -0.42 -6.88
CA PRO A 88 28.14 -0.92 -7.36
C PRO A 88 27.57 -2.08 -6.53
N ALA A 89 28.42 -2.81 -5.80
CA ALA A 89 28.03 -3.92 -4.92
C ALA A 89 27.86 -3.52 -3.45
N LEU A 90 28.03 -2.24 -3.10
CA LEU A 90 27.90 -1.79 -1.72
C LEU A 90 26.42 -1.75 -1.30
N ALA A 91 26.06 -2.55 -0.31
CA ALA A 91 24.73 -2.55 0.28
C ALA A 91 24.49 -1.24 1.07
N LEU A 92 23.46 -0.50 0.68
CA LEU A 92 23.03 0.74 1.32
C LEU A 92 21.53 0.67 1.62
N ASN A 93 21.04 1.47 2.56
CA ASN A 93 19.61 1.62 2.77
C ASN A 93 18.99 2.31 1.53
N PRO A 94 18.11 1.64 0.76
CA PRO A 94 17.51 2.23 -0.43
C PRO A 94 16.50 3.33 -0.11
N ALA A 95 16.04 3.43 1.14
CA ALA A 95 14.89 4.23 1.52
C ALA A 95 13.73 3.99 0.53
N SER A 96 13.10 5.05 0.03
CA SER A 96 11.97 4.92 -0.90
C SER A 96 12.34 4.40 -2.30
N THR A 97 13.62 4.25 -2.66
CA THR A 97 13.97 3.66 -3.97
C THR A 97 13.63 2.18 -4.05
N ILE A 98 13.44 1.49 -2.91
CA ILE A 98 12.93 0.11 -2.86
C ILE A 98 11.58 -0.05 -3.58
N LYS A 99 10.80 1.03 -3.68
CA LYS A 99 9.52 1.04 -4.40
C LYS A 99 9.68 0.64 -5.86
N LEU A 100 10.83 0.89 -6.49
CA LEU A 100 11.10 0.43 -7.85
C LEU A 100 11.00 -1.10 -7.97
N LEU A 101 11.66 -1.82 -7.05
CA LEU A 101 11.62 -3.28 -7.00
C LEU A 101 10.21 -3.78 -6.67
N THR A 102 9.56 -3.19 -5.66
CA THR A 102 8.19 -3.58 -5.28
C THR A 102 7.20 -3.36 -6.41
N THR A 103 7.28 -2.23 -7.13
CA THR A 103 6.43 -1.93 -8.27
C THR A 103 6.71 -2.88 -9.44
N PHE A 104 7.97 -3.18 -9.73
CA PHE A 104 8.33 -4.16 -10.76
C PHE A 104 7.70 -5.52 -10.47
N VAL A 105 7.89 -6.06 -9.26
CA VAL A 105 7.32 -7.35 -8.84
C VAL A 105 5.78 -7.32 -8.88
N ALA A 106 5.16 -6.22 -8.45
CA ALA A 106 3.72 -6.06 -8.49
C ALA A 106 3.18 -6.07 -9.94
N LEU A 107 3.83 -5.37 -10.86
CA LEU A 107 3.44 -5.34 -12.27
C LEU A 107 3.60 -6.71 -12.93
N GLU A 108 4.69 -7.43 -12.66
CA GLU A 108 4.93 -8.78 -13.18
C GLU A 108 3.91 -9.80 -12.62
N THR A 109 3.57 -9.69 -11.33
CA THR A 109 2.72 -10.68 -10.65
C THR A 109 1.22 -10.43 -10.89
N LEU A 110 0.80 -9.16 -10.78
CA LEU A 110 -0.62 -8.79 -10.85
C LEU A 110 -1.04 -8.36 -12.25
N GLY A 111 -0.08 -7.87 -13.05
CA GLY A 111 -0.34 -7.21 -14.32
C GLY A 111 -0.75 -5.74 -14.16
N PRO A 112 -0.54 -4.91 -15.19
CA PRO A 112 -0.87 -3.49 -15.16
C PRO A 112 -2.37 -3.19 -15.14
N ALA A 113 -3.21 -4.18 -15.46
CA ALA A 113 -4.67 -4.06 -15.49
C ALA A 113 -5.35 -4.62 -14.23
N TYR A 114 -4.58 -4.99 -13.21
CA TYR A 114 -5.14 -5.51 -11.96
C TYR A 114 -6.04 -4.49 -11.29
N THR A 115 -7.21 -4.95 -10.82
CA THR A 115 -8.13 -4.16 -10.02
C THR A 115 -8.42 -4.90 -8.72
N TRP A 116 -8.32 -4.18 -7.62
CA TRP A 116 -8.72 -4.67 -6.30
C TRP A 116 -10.23 -4.92 -6.26
N LYS A 117 -10.65 -5.87 -5.41
CA LYS A 117 -12.06 -6.22 -5.23
C LYS A 117 -12.45 -6.02 -3.78
N THR A 118 -13.53 -5.29 -3.55
CA THR A 118 -14.16 -5.16 -2.24
C THR A 118 -15.63 -5.49 -2.41
N GLU A 119 -16.12 -6.45 -1.64
CA GLU A 119 -17.42 -7.08 -1.88
C GLU A 119 -18.35 -6.89 -0.67
N LEU A 120 -19.65 -6.79 -0.95
CA LEU A 120 -20.71 -6.77 0.06
C LEU A 120 -21.56 -8.03 -0.09
N TYR A 121 -21.75 -8.77 1.00
CA TYR A 121 -22.62 -9.95 1.04
C TYR A 121 -23.75 -9.74 2.05
N ALA A 122 -24.99 -9.97 1.60
CA ALA A 122 -26.15 -10.05 2.47
C ALA A 122 -26.24 -11.48 3.04
N LEU A 123 -26.11 -11.61 4.36
CA LEU A 123 -26.14 -12.90 5.06
C LEU A 123 -27.53 -13.20 5.63
N GLY A 124 -28.56 -13.04 4.79
CA GLY A 124 -29.95 -13.24 5.15
C GLY A 124 -30.89 -12.85 4.00
N PRO A 125 -32.18 -13.21 4.08
CA PRO A 125 -33.16 -12.78 3.10
C PRO A 125 -33.44 -11.27 3.22
N VAL A 126 -33.79 -10.65 2.10
CA VAL A 126 -34.30 -9.27 2.06
C VAL A 126 -35.81 -9.32 1.93
N VAL A 127 -36.52 -8.82 2.94
CA VAL A 127 -38.00 -8.80 3.00
C VAL A 127 -38.44 -7.36 3.23
N ASP A 128 -39.29 -6.83 2.33
CA ASP A 128 -39.82 -5.46 2.41
C ASP A 128 -38.75 -4.39 2.66
N GLY A 129 -37.59 -4.56 2.01
CA GLY A 129 -36.44 -3.66 2.13
C GLY A 129 -35.57 -3.82 3.37
N VAL A 130 -35.84 -4.84 4.20
CA VAL A 130 -35.04 -5.16 5.39
C VAL A 130 -34.19 -6.40 5.12
N LEU A 131 -32.88 -6.30 5.31
CA LEU A 131 -32.00 -7.45 5.39
C LEU A 131 -32.18 -8.11 6.78
N GLU A 132 -32.81 -9.28 6.79
CA GLU A 132 -33.01 -10.13 7.95
C GLU A 132 -31.75 -10.97 8.24
N GLY A 133 -30.64 -10.29 8.50
CA GLY A 133 -29.33 -10.88 8.74
C GLY A 133 -28.22 -9.84 8.81
N ASP A 134 -26.98 -10.32 8.83
CA ASP A 134 -25.79 -9.48 8.84
C ASP A 134 -25.40 -9.02 7.43
N LEU A 135 -24.75 -7.86 7.32
CA LEU A 135 -24.09 -7.41 6.11
C LEU A 135 -22.58 -7.60 6.27
N LEU A 136 -21.96 -8.35 5.36
CA LEU A 136 -20.51 -8.57 5.35
C LEU A 136 -19.83 -7.67 4.32
N LEU A 137 -18.86 -6.87 4.74
CA LEU A 137 -17.89 -6.22 3.86
C LEU A 137 -16.61 -7.06 3.83
N LYS A 138 -16.35 -7.72 2.71
CA LYS A 138 -15.12 -8.47 2.47
C LYS A 138 -14.11 -7.59 1.75
N GLY A 139 -13.01 -7.27 2.44
CA GLY A 139 -11.93 -6.47 1.89
C GLY A 139 -10.97 -7.33 1.07
N GLY A 140 -10.63 -6.89 -0.15
CA GLY A 140 -9.60 -7.53 -0.97
C GLY A 140 -8.30 -6.76 -1.02
N GLY A 141 -8.05 -5.82 -0.10
CA GLY A 141 -6.80 -5.08 -0.01
C GLY A 141 -6.70 -3.83 -0.88
N ASP A 142 -7.84 -3.27 -1.33
CA ASP A 142 -7.86 -2.03 -2.10
C ASP A 142 -7.25 -0.86 -1.31
N PRO A 143 -6.05 -0.37 -1.66
CA PRO A 143 -5.41 0.74 -0.95
C PRO A 143 -6.09 2.08 -1.23
N PHE A 144 -7.06 2.13 -2.16
CA PHE A 144 -7.76 3.32 -2.59
C PHE A 144 -9.29 3.22 -2.37
N LEU A 145 -9.72 2.44 -1.37
CA LEU A 145 -11.10 2.45 -0.88
C LEU A 145 -11.37 3.76 -0.11
N VAL A 146 -11.57 4.86 -0.83
CA VAL A 146 -11.87 6.18 -0.25
C VAL A 146 -13.37 6.41 -0.11
N GLU A 147 -13.75 7.54 0.49
CA GLU A 147 -15.13 7.81 0.89
C GLU A 147 -16.10 7.77 -0.31
N GLU A 148 -15.67 8.21 -1.48
CA GLU A 148 -16.46 8.22 -2.70
C GLU A 148 -16.84 6.80 -3.15
N GLN A 149 -15.91 5.84 -3.08
CA GLN A 149 -16.15 4.43 -3.40
C GLN A 149 -17.11 3.83 -2.38
N LEU A 150 -16.91 4.10 -1.09
CA LEU A 150 -17.83 3.65 -0.04
C LEU A 150 -19.25 4.19 -0.25
N ARG A 151 -19.39 5.49 -0.54
CA ARG A 151 -20.68 6.12 -0.89
C ARG A 151 -21.29 5.49 -2.14
N SER A 152 -20.48 5.12 -3.14
CA SER A 152 -20.95 4.41 -4.34
C SER A 152 -21.46 3.01 -3.99
N MET A 153 -20.73 2.26 -3.17
CA MET A 153 -21.14 0.94 -2.69
C MET A 153 -22.46 1.00 -1.91
N LEU A 154 -22.63 1.99 -1.03
CA LEU A 154 -23.88 2.22 -0.31
C LEU A 154 -25.05 2.57 -1.24
N LYS A 155 -24.81 3.38 -2.29
CA LYS A 155 -25.84 3.66 -3.30
C LYS A 155 -26.25 2.39 -4.05
N THR A 156 -25.30 1.52 -4.38
CA THR A 156 -25.58 0.22 -5.01
C THR A 156 -26.38 -0.69 -4.08
N LEU A 157 -26.02 -0.75 -2.79
CA LEU A 157 -26.76 -1.50 -1.78
C LEU A 157 -28.21 -1.02 -1.62
N ARG A 158 -28.44 0.30 -1.61
CA ARG A 158 -29.81 0.84 -1.58
C ARG A 158 -30.58 0.53 -2.86
N ARG A 159 -29.92 0.60 -4.02
CA ARG A 159 -30.53 0.23 -5.32
C ARG A 159 -30.86 -1.25 -5.44
N SER A 160 -30.20 -2.13 -4.68
CA SER A 160 -30.57 -3.54 -4.60
C SER A 160 -31.80 -3.80 -3.71
N GLY A 161 -32.42 -2.75 -3.19
CA GLY A 161 -33.63 -2.81 -2.38
C GLY A 161 -33.37 -2.90 -0.88
N ILE A 162 -32.12 -2.84 -0.40
CA ILE A 162 -31.84 -2.87 1.04
C ILE A 162 -31.90 -1.45 1.61
N GLU A 163 -32.87 -1.22 2.49
CA GLU A 163 -33.07 0.04 3.20
C GLU A 163 -32.62 -0.04 4.66
N HIS A 164 -32.83 -1.21 5.28
CA HIS A 164 -32.48 -1.47 6.68
C HIS A 164 -31.71 -2.79 6.80
N ILE A 165 -30.79 -2.85 7.77
CA ILE A 165 -30.05 -4.06 8.14
C ILE A 165 -30.41 -4.36 9.59
N ARG A 166 -30.99 -5.53 9.86
CA ARG A 166 -31.38 -5.92 11.23
C ARG A 166 -30.21 -6.48 12.03
N GLY A 167 -29.30 -7.16 11.36
CA GLY A 167 -28.08 -7.70 11.97
C GLY A 167 -26.95 -6.69 12.06
N ASN A 168 -25.73 -7.21 12.11
CA ASN A 168 -24.48 -6.47 12.26
C ASN A 168 -23.87 -6.14 10.88
N LEU A 169 -23.00 -5.12 10.89
CA LEU A 169 -22.01 -4.94 9.84
C LEU A 169 -20.73 -5.70 10.24
N ILE A 170 -20.37 -6.72 9.46
CA ILE A 170 -19.16 -7.53 9.67
C ILE A 170 -18.09 -7.06 8.69
N LEU A 171 -16.88 -6.80 9.19
CA LEU A 171 -15.71 -6.47 8.37
C LEU A 171 -14.79 -7.68 8.27
N ASP A 172 -14.71 -8.30 7.10
CA ASP A 172 -13.81 -9.42 6.83
C ASP A 172 -12.50 -8.91 6.22
N GLY A 173 -11.46 -8.90 7.06
CA GLY A 173 -10.09 -8.54 6.70
C GLY A 173 -9.18 -9.75 6.44
N SER A 174 -9.71 -10.96 6.33
CA SER A 174 -8.92 -12.21 6.25
C SER A 174 -8.15 -12.41 4.94
N TYR A 175 -8.32 -11.52 3.96
CA TYR A 175 -7.59 -11.59 2.68
C TYR A 175 -6.08 -11.45 2.86
N PHE A 176 -5.63 -10.68 3.86
CA PHE A 176 -4.23 -10.63 4.24
C PHE A 176 -3.97 -11.55 5.43
N ASP A 177 -2.80 -12.19 5.43
CA ASP A 177 -2.32 -12.93 6.59
C ASP A 177 -2.15 -11.99 7.79
N ALA A 178 -2.44 -12.49 9.00
CA ALA A 178 -2.36 -11.71 10.22
C ALA A 178 -0.96 -11.11 10.47
N SER A 179 0.10 -11.76 9.97
CA SER A 179 1.48 -11.26 10.06
C SER A 179 1.70 -9.94 9.33
N VAL A 180 0.94 -9.65 8.27
CA VAL A 180 1.05 -8.39 7.50
C VAL A 180 0.71 -7.19 8.39
N GLY A 181 -0.36 -7.29 9.18
CA GLY A 181 -0.75 -6.26 10.14
C GLY A 181 0.13 -6.23 11.40
N ALA A 182 0.90 -7.29 11.66
CA ALA A 182 1.79 -7.39 12.82
C ALA A 182 3.21 -6.88 12.55
N ALA A 183 3.56 -6.60 11.29
CA ALA A 183 4.87 -6.13 10.89
C ALA A 183 5.36 -4.91 11.70
N GLU A 184 6.67 -4.84 11.88
CA GLU A 184 7.33 -3.73 12.55
C GLU A 184 7.09 -2.43 11.77
N ARG A 185 7.06 -1.33 12.51
CA ARG A 185 6.95 0.01 11.91
C ARG A 185 8.28 0.41 11.30
N ILE A 186 8.22 1.37 10.38
CA ILE A 186 9.42 1.92 9.74
C ILE A 186 10.27 2.65 10.78
N ASP A 187 9.60 3.34 11.71
CA ASP A 187 10.19 4.02 12.85
C ASP A 187 9.20 4.07 14.02
N ASN A 188 9.52 4.83 15.07
CA ASN A 188 8.69 4.95 16.27
C ASN A 188 7.58 6.02 16.16
N GLU A 189 7.35 6.61 14.99
CA GLU A 189 6.36 7.67 14.79
C GLU A 189 4.96 7.10 14.51
N VAL A 190 4.33 6.51 15.53
CA VAL A 190 3.08 5.75 15.43
C VAL A 190 1.89 6.52 14.82
N GLY A 191 1.86 7.85 14.95
CA GLY A 191 0.78 8.69 14.47
C GLY A 191 0.95 9.20 13.03
N ARG A 192 2.02 8.81 12.34
CA ARG A 192 2.29 9.26 10.97
C ARG A 192 1.64 8.34 9.95
N ALA A 193 1.01 8.93 8.94
CA ALA A 193 0.33 8.18 7.88
C ALA A 193 1.25 7.20 7.12
N TYR A 194 2.55 7.47 7.03
CA TYR A 194 3.49 6.53 6.39
C TYR A 194 3.75 5.26 7.22
N ASN A 195 3.37 5.24 8.51
CA ASN A 195 3.40 4.08 9.40
C ASN A 195 2.04 3.37 9.50
N THR A 196 1.05 3.78 8.71
CA THR A 196 -0.22 3.06 8.61
C THR A 196 0.03 1.62 8.18
N ARG A 197 -0.54 0.68 8.93
CA ARG A 197 -0.39 -0.74 8.66
C ARG A 197 -1.30 -1.17 7.51
N PRO A 198 -0.83 -2.02 6.60
CA PRO A 198 -1.72 -2.59 5.58
C PRO A 198 -2.83 -3.41 6.24
N HIS A 199 -4.06 -3.26 5.75
CA HIS A 199 -5.21 -4.04 6.18
C HIS A 199 -6.13 -4.28 4.98
N ALA A 200 -6.73 -5.45 4.88
CA ALA A 200 -7.55 -5.79 3.70
C ALA A 200 -8.84 -4.94 3.59
N THR A 201 -9.33 -4.41 4.72
CA THR A 201 -10.46 -3.47 4.81
C THR A 201 -10.02 -2.03 5.11
N ILE A 202 -8.80 -1.65 4.73
CA ILE A 202 -8.35 -0.26 4.87
C ILE A 202 -9.33 0.68 4.18
N ALA A 203 -9.70 1.77 4.84
CA ALA A 203 -10.62 2.77 4.31
C ALA A 203 -10.01 4.16 4.48
N ASN A 204 -10.13 4.99 3.44
CA ASN A 204 -9.62 6.35 3.41
C ASN A 204 -8.17 6.47 3.93
N PHE A 205 -7.31 5.54 3.50
CA PHE A 205 -5.89 5.43 3.90
C PHE A 205 -5.65 5.26 5.41
N GLN A 206 -6.70 5.00 6.21
CA GLN A 206 -6.67 5.06 7.67
C GLN A 206 -6.04 6.36 8.21
N ALA A 207 -6.26 7.46 7.50
CA ALA A 207 -5.73 8.77 7.84
C ALA A 207 -6.86 9.73 8.20
N VAL A 208 -6.57 10.62 9.15
CA VAL A 208 -7.42 11.76 9.50
C VAL A 208 -6.61 13.01 9.24
N THR A 209 -7.17 13.92 8.45
CA THR A 209 -6.58 15.23 8.20
C THR A 209 -7.09 16.21 9.24
N PHE A 210 -6.19 16.99 9.82
CA PHE A 210 -6.54 18.07 10.76
C PHE A 210 -6.31 19.43 10.12
N TYR A 211 -7.33 20.28 10.18
CA TYR A 211 -7.29 21.65 9.72
C TYR A 211 -7.26 22.60 10.93
N PHE A 212 -6.40 23.61 10.85
CA PHE A 212 -6.17 24.58 11.91
C PHE A 212 -6.56 25.96 11.41
N TYR A 213 -7.43 26.64 12.16
CA TYR A 213 -7.91 27.98 11.85
C TYR A 213 -7.71 28.92 13.03
N PRO A 214 -7.37 30.20 12.82
CA PRO A 214 -7.35 31.16 13.92
C PRO A 214 -8.78 31.38 14.45
N HIS A 215 -8.95 31.36 15.76
CA HIS A 215 -10.20 31.78 16.38
C HIS A 215 -10.32 33.33 16.35
N PRO A 216 -11.51 33.91 16.08
CA PRO A 216 -11.71 35.37 16.04
C PRO A 216 -11.34 36.13 17.32
N ASN A 217 -11.19 35.45 18.46
CA ASN A 217 -10.75 36.06 19.72
C ASN A 217 -9.24 36.37 19.76
N GLY A 218 -8.49 35.99 18.71
CA GLY A 218 -7.06 36.27 18.57
C GLY A 218 -6.14 35.47 19.50
N ARG A 219 -6.67 34.50 20.27
CA ARG A 219 -5.88 33.75 21.27
C ARG A 219 -5.91 32.24 21.05
N GLU A 220 -7.00 31.71 20.51
CA GLU A 220 -7.23 30.27 20.40
C GLU A 220 -7.12 29.79 18.95
N VAL A 221 -6.85 28.51 18.75
CA VAL A 221 -6.88 27.87 17.43
C VAL A 221 -8.11 26.98 17.37
N ILE A 222 -8.83 26.96 16.25
CA ILE A 222 -9.91 26.01 15.99
C ILE A 222 -9.32 24.83 15.23
N ILE A 223 -9.54 23.61 15.71
CA ILE A 223 -9.12 22.38 15.04
C ILE A 223 -10.36 21.67 14.48
N ARG A 224 -10.31 21.25 13.22
CA ARG A 224 -11.33 20.42 12.58
C ARG A 224 -10.69 19.17 12.00
N SER A 225 -11.38 18.04 12.04
CA SER A 225 -10.93 16.79 11.42
C SER A 225 -11.70 16.48 10.15
N ASP A 226 -11.06 15.76 9.24
CA ASP A 226 -11.68 15.17 8.07
C ASP A 226 -11.13 13.75 7.85
N PRO A 227 -11.97 12.70 7.89
CA PRO A 227 -13.41 12.76 8.17
C PRO A 227 -13.74 13.21 9.59
N VAL A 228 -14.98 13.68 9.80
CA VAL A 228 -15.51 13.90 11.15
C VAL A 228 -15.81 12.54 11.76
N LEU A 229 -15.07 12.18 12.80
CA LEU A 229 -15.22 10.89 13.47
C LEU A 229 -15.97 11.09 14.80
N PRO A 230 -17.13 10.44 15.02
CA PRO A 230 -17.93 10.63 16.23
C PRO A 230 -17.18 10.32 17.53
N ASN A 231 -16.20 9.42 17.47
CA ASN A 231 -15.46 8.93 18.63
C ASN A 231 -14.09 9.62 18.79
N LEU A 232 -13.70 10.53 17.89
CA LEU A 232 -12.42 11.22 17.97
C LEU A 232 -12.51 12.41 18.93
N SER A 233 -11.72 12.36 20.00
CA SER A 233 -11.51 13.48 20.93
C SER A 233 -10.28 14.29 20.53
N ILE A 234 -10.43 15.62 20.47
CA ILE A 234 -9.33 16.55 20.18
C ILE A 234 -9.08 17.38 21.44
N ASP A 235 -7.97 17.13 22.12
CA ASP A 235 -7.45 17.98 23.19
C ASP A 235 -6.59 19.09 22.57
N ASN A 236 -7.20 20.27 22.46
CA ASN A 236 -6.60 21.43 21.82
C ASN A 236 -5.92 22.35 22.85
N ARG A 237 -4.59 22.26 22.94
CA ARG A 237 -3.76 23.09 23.82
C ARG A 237 -3.00 24.17 23.05
N LEU A 238 -3.37 24.41 21.79
CA LEU A 238 -2.73 25.40 20.93
C LEU A 238 -3.10 26.83 21.35
N ARG A 239 -2.15 27.75 21.17
CA ARG A 239 -2.37 29.18 21.38
C ARG A 239 -1.85 29.95 20.17
N GLN A 240 -2.54 31.00 19.77
CA GLN A 240 -1.98 31.91 18.78
C GLN A 240 -0.81 32.71 19.40
N ARG A 241 0.23 32.99 18.61
CA ARG A 241 1.29 33.94 18.93
C ARG A 241 1.43 34.97 17.83
N ASP A 242 1.80 36.17 18.23
CA ASP A 242 2.14 37.25 17.30
C ASP A 242 3.52 36.96 16.69
N GLY A 243 3.52 36.55 15.42
CA GLY A 243 4.75 36.27 14.69
C GLY A 243 4.54 35.37 13.49
N ALA A 244 5.61 35.17 12.71
CA ALA A 244 5.59 34.21 11.63
C ALA A 244 5.60 32.77 12.19
N CYS A 245 4.79 31.90 11.58
CA CYS A 245 4.91 30.47 11.78
C CYS A 245 6.32 30.03 11.38
N SER A 246 7.09 29.49 12.33
CA SER A 246 8.47 29.05 12.12
C SER A 246 8.70 27.69 12.76
N GLY A 247 9.81 27.04 12.40
CA GLY A 247 10.18 25.72 12.91
C GLY A 247 9.47 24.55 12.21
N TYR A 248 9.82 23.34 12.66
CA TYR A 248 9.21 22.10 12.17
C TYR A 248 7.70 22.12 12.43
N GLN A 249 6.91 21.73 11.43
CA GLN A 249 5.44 21.71 11.52
C GLN A 249 4.82 23.04 11.98
N ARG A 250 5.48 24.17 11.67
CA ARG A 250 5.00 25.52 12.00
C ARG A 250 4.78 25.75 13.50
N GLY A 251 5.51 25.03 14.36
CA GLY A 251 5.38 25.15 15.82
C GLY A 251 4.24 24.32 16.43
N ILE A 252 3.52 23.53 15.62
CA ILE A 252 2.47 22.61 16.07
C ILE A 252 3.08 21.22 16.24
N SER A 253 2.84 20.63 17.40
CA SER A 253 3.12 19.21 17.66
C SER A 253 1.82 18.48 18.02
N PHE A 254 1.83 17.16 17.83
CA PHE A 254 0.75 16.31 18.30
C PHE A 254 1.30 15.05 18.95
N SER A 255 0.48 14.46 19.82
CA SER A 255 0.72 13.16 20.42
C SER A 255 -0.59 12.39 20.53
N LEU A 256 -0.50 11.07 20.49
CA LEU A 256 -1.63 10.18 20.78
C LEU A 256 -1.70 9.93 22.29
N SER A 257 -2.91 9.82 22.83
CA SER A 257 -3.13 9.47 24.24
C SER A 257 -2.76 8.00 24.49
N ASN A 258 -2.07 7.73 25.60
CA ASN A 258 -1.65 6.37 25.98
C ASN A 258 -2.81 5.52 26.52
N THR A 259 -3.92 6.17 26.92
CA THR A 259 -5.08 5.52 27.56
C THR A 259 -6.30 5.49 26.64
N ASN A 260 -6.37 6.37 25.64
CA ASN A 260 -7.48 6.44 24.69
C ASN A 260 -6.94 6.56 23.27
N SER A 261 -7.03 5.49 22.48
CA SER A 261 -6.57 5.47 21.09
C SER A 261 -7.36 6.41 20.16
N ALA A 262 -8.51 6.91 20.61
CA ALA A 262 -9.33 7.88 19.88
C ALA A 262 -9.13 9.33 20.36
N GLU A 263 -8.09 9.61 21.15
CA GLU A 263 -7.75 10.97 21.60
C GLU A 263 -6.42 11.44 21.01
N VAL A 264 -6.45 12.62 20.41
CA VAL A 264 -5.28 13.34 19.91
C VAL A 264 -5.09 14.65 20.66
N ILE A 265 -3.85 14.90 21.09
CA ILE A 265 -3.48 16.12 21.81
C ILE A 265 -2.65 16.98 20.88
N PHE A 266 -3.08 18.22 20.65
CA PHE A 266 -2.31 19.22 19.91
C PHE A 266 -1.73 20.26 20.87
N SER A 267 -0.45 20.58 20.69
CA SER A 267 0.25 21.56 21.52
C SER A 267 1.23 22.39 20.71
N GLY A 268 1.66 23.51 21.29
CA GLY A 268 2.47 24.51 20.59
C GLY A 268 1.71 25.80 20.36
N SER A 269 2.23 26.61 19.44
CA SER A 269 1.78 27.98 19.24
C SER A 269 2.37 28.67 18.03
#